data_AF-A0A536HMV4-F1
#
_entry.id   AF-A0A536HMV4-F1
#
_cell.length_a   1.000
_cell.length_b   1.000
_cell.length_c   1.000
_cell.angle_alpha   90.00
_cell.angle_beta   90.00
_cell.angle_gamma   90.00
#
_symmetry.space_group_name_H-M   'P 1'
#
loop_
_entity.id
_entity.type
_entity.pdbx_description
1 polymer ?
#
loop_
_entity_poly.entity_id
_entity_poly.type
_entity_poly.pdbx_seq_one_letter_code
_entity_poly.pdbx_strand_id
1 'polypeptide(L)'
;MALVLSAALLGNAVTATAANPLLCFSGTTDTAAGKNGAAVFGGTCTLSPDGMSAVLNNSVPVGSGDYSGVYYATSNLSGKLVSDITQLSFDYTGSAATAGSPRISLPIDTNNNGTTDFFLFISASQCSNGAGHVDIHNAGCTVFWTAGPVSGESWATFAAHGWKVATDNVPFVIADDAGIWTVSNVQLGQGEAANVATAKNECKKGGWANLTRANGSSFKNQGDCIQYVNTGK
;
A
#
# COMPACT_ATOMS: atom_id res chain seq x y z
N MET A 1 -3.10 -56.32 25.33
CA MET A 1 -3.32 -55.47 24.13
C MET A 1 -4.10 -54.25 24.57
N ALA A 2 -3.46 -53.09 24.66
CA ALA A 2 -4.12 -51.83 24.95
C ALA A 2 -4.26 -51.05 23.64
N LEU A 3 -5.50 -50.79 23.22
CA LEU A 3 -5.82 -49.95 22.07
C LEU A 3 -5.66 -48.48 22.50
N VAL A 4 -4.65 -47.79 21.96
CA VAL A 4 -4.50 -46.34 22.15
C VAL A 4 -5.36 -45.66 21.08
N LEU A 5 -6.48 -45.04 21.49
CA LEU A 5 -7.23 -44.13 20.62
C LEU A 5 -6.42 -42.84 20.44
N SER A 6 -5.82 -42.65 19.26
CA SER A 6 -5.29 -41.35 18.84
C SER A 6 -6.46 -40.46 18.40
N ALA A 7 -6.91 -39.57 19.28
CA ALA A 7 -7.77 -38.47 18.89
C ALA A 7 -6.93 -37.44 18.11
N ALA A 8 -7.08 -37.42 16.78
CA ALA A 8 -6.59 -36.31 15.98
C ALA A 8 -7.46 -35.08 16.31
N LEU A 9 -6.91 -34.14 17.09
CA LEU A 9 -7.47 -32.80 17.18
C LEU A 9 -7.32 -32.15 15.80
N LEU A 10 -8.40 -32.16 15.03
CA LEU A 10 -8.60 -31.26 13.90
C LEU A 10 -8.67 -29.84 14.48
N GLY A 11 -7.52 -29.20 14.60
CA GLY A 11 -7.44 -27.78 14.90
C GLY A 11 -8.04 -27.02 13.72
N ASN A 12 -9.24 -26.49 13.89
CA ASN A 12 -9.77 -25.46 12.99
C ASN A 12 -8.79 -24.29 13.04
N ALA A 13 -8.01 -24.11 11.98
CA ALA A 13 -7.24 -22.90 11.76
C ALA A 13 -8.24 -21.77 11.53
N VAL A 14 -8.62 -21.10 12.61
CA VAL A 14 -9.27 -19.79 12.53
C VAL A 14 -8.21 -18.88 11.93
N THR A 15 -8.40 -18.47 10.68
CA THR A 15 -7.59 -17.42 10.05
C THR A 15 -7.73 -16.17 10.91
N ALA A 16 -6.69 -15.83 11.66
CA ALA A 16 -6.62 -14.57 12.38
C ALA A 16 -6.75 -13.43 11.37
N THR A 17 -7.77 -12.58 11.53
CA THR A 17 -7.93 -11.37 10.72
C THR A 17 -6.75 -10.44 11.01
N ALA A 18 -6.12 -9.89 9.97
CA ALA A 18 -5.04 -8.92 10.15
C ALA A 18 -5.56 -7.72 10.97
N ALA A 19 -4.75 -7.22 11.90
CA ALA A 19 -5.13 -6.10 12.78
C ALA A 19 -5.36 -4.78 12.03
N ASN A 20 -4.76 -4.66 10.83
CA ASN A 20 -4.94 -3.55 9.91
C ASN A 20 -4.96 -4.13 8.48
N PRO A 21 -6.09 -4.69 8.03
CA PRO A 21 -6.18 -5.36 6.74
C PRO A 21 -6.12 -4.35 5.60
N LEU A 22 -5.74 -4.81 4.40
CA LEU A 22 -5.86 -4.01 3.19
C LEU A 22 -7.36 -3.81 2.91
N LEU A 23 -7.75 -2.57 2.62
CA LEU A 23 -9.13 -2.17 2.36
C LEU A 23 -9.27 -1.67 0.93
N CYS A 24 -10.41 -1.95 0.33
CA CYS A 24 -10.80 -1.43 -0.98
C CYS A 24 -11.61 -0.14 -0.84
N PHE A 25 -11.47 0.76 -1.81
CA PHE A 25 -12.45 1.78 -2.14
C PHE A 25 -12.76 1.71 -3.64
N SER A 26 -14.01 2.00 -4.01
CA SER A 26 -14.50 1.85 -5.38
C SER A 26 -15.38 3.03 -5.73
N GLY A 27 -15.19 3.65 -6.90
CA GLY A 27 -16.06 4.73 -7.33
C GLY A 27 -17.53 4.30 -7.46
N THR A 28 -17.79 3.01 -7.70
CA THR A 28 -19.16 2.45 -7.74
C THR A 28 -19.86 2.40 -6.38
N THR A 29 -19.13 2.49 -5.26
CA THR A 29 -19.70 2.48 -3.91
C THR A 29 -19.50 3.79 -3.17
N ASP A 30 -18.51 4.58 -3.59
CA ASP A 30 -18.23 5.89 -3.04
C ASP A 30 -19.29 6.86 -3.54
N THR A 31 -20.19 7.25 -2.65
CA THR A 31 -21.14 8.31 -2.94
C THR A 31 -20.36 9.62 -3.05
N ALA A 32 -20.45 10.28 -4.21
CA ALA A 32 -19.86 11.60 -4.41
C ALA A 32 -20.20 12.49 -3.21
N ALA A 33 -19.16 12.99 -2.53
CA ALA A 33 -19.20 13.72 -1.27
C ALA A 33 -20.57 14.36 -0.96
N GLY A 34 -21.31 13.75 -0.03
CA GLY A 34 -22.47 14.37 0.62
C GLY A 34 -23.78 14.45 -0.17
N LYS A 35 -23.94 13.72 -1.29
CA LYS A 35 -25.26 13.59 -1.93
C LYS A 35 -25.78 12.16 -1.81
N ASN A 36 -26.82 11.97 -1.00
CA ASN A 36 -27.67 10.78 -1.05
C ASN A 36 -28.28 10.67 -2.46
N GLY A 37 -27.71 9.83 -3.33
CA GLY A 37 -28.30 9.52 -4.63
C GLY A 37 -27.29 9.05 -5.68
N ALA A 38 -27.21 7.72 -5.85
CA ALA A 38 -26.53 6.95 -6.89
C ALA A 38 -24.99 7.10 -7.01
N ALA A 39 -24.32 5.98 -7.28
CA ALA A 39 -22.91 5.97 -7.65
C ALA A 39 -22.70 6.82 -8.92
N VAL A 40 -21.87 7.87 -8.81
CA VAL A 40 -21.60 8.81 -9.92
C VAL A 40 -20.37 8.38 -10.72
N PHE A 41 -19.53 7.51 -10.16
CA PHE A 41 -18.27 7.07 -10.74
C PHE A 41 -18.21 5.54 -10.87
N GLY A 42 -17.32 5.09 -11.74
CA GLY A 42 -17.00 3.70 -11.97
C GLY A 42 -15.77 3.22 -11.24
N GLY A 43 -15.28 2.08 -11.68
CA GLY A 43 -14.16 1.42 -11.07
C GLY A 43 -14.59 0.55 -9.88
N THR A 44 -14.07 -0.67 -9.85
CA THR A 44 -14.35 -1.63 -8.77
C THR A 44 -13.05 -2.21 -8.25
N CYS A 45 -12.85 -2.10 -6.94
CA CYS A 45 -11.79 -2.78 -6.21
C CYS A 45 -12.32 -4.10 -5.65
N THR A 46 -11.59 -5.19 -5.85
CA THR A 46 -11.91 -6.51 -5.30
C THR A 46 -10.69 -7.09 -4.60
N LEU A 47 -10.76 -7.28 -3.29
CA LEU A 47 -9.69 -7.93 -2.52
C LEU A 47 -9.56 -9.41 -2.92
N SER A 48 -8.33 -9.91 -2.94
CA SER A 48 -8.07 -11.35 -3.01
C SER A 48 -8.60 -12.06 -1.76
N PRO A 49 -8.90 -13.37 -1.84
CA PRO A 49 -9.39 -14.14 -0.69
C PRO A 49 -8.46 -14.14 0.53
N ASP A 50 -7.15 -13.95 0.33
CA ASP A 50 -6.16 -13.83 1.39
C ASP A 50 -6.04 -12.40 1.98
N GLY A 51 -6.72 -11.41 1.39
CA GLY A 51 -6.68 -10.01 1.80
C GLY A 51 -5.33 -9.31 1.61
N MET A 52 -4.41 -9.89 0.85
CA MET A 52 -3.05 -9.36 0.64
C MET A 52 -2.85 -8.62 -0.69
N SER A 53 -3.82 -8.72 -1.60
CA SER A 53 -3.82 -8.07 -2.91
C SER A 53 -5.22 -7.62 -3.29
N ALA A 54 -5.33 -6.81 -4.34
CA ALA A 54 -6.60 -6.39 -4.89
C ALA A 54 -6.56 -6.23 -6.41
N VAL A 55 -7.66 -6.55 -7.06
CA VAL A 55 -7.91 -6.20 -8.46
C VAL A 55 -8.58 -4.83 -8.50
N LEU A 56 -7.96 -3.88 -9.19
CA LEU A 56 -8.46 -2.56 -9.52
C LEU A 56 -8.97 -2.59 -10.96
N ASN A 57 -10.30 -2.64 -11.13
CA ASN A 57 -10.93 -2.76 -12.44
C ASN A 57 -11.65 -1.47 -12.83
N ASN A 58 -11.05 -0.71 -13.74
CA ASN A 58 -11.61 0.49 -14.35
C ASN A 58 -11.93 0.30 -15.84
N SER A 59 -12.14 -0.94 -16.28
CA SER A 59 -12.40 -1.23 -17.70
C SER A 59 -13.84 -1.03 -18.13
N VAL A 60 -14.75 -0.80 -17.18
CA VAL A 60 -16.15 -0.50 -17.47
C VAL A 60 -16.34 1.01 -17.36
N PRO A 61 -16.56 1.74 -18.47
CA PRO A 61 -16.78 3.17 -18.41
C PRO A 61 -18.16 3.45 -17.81
N VAL A 62 -18.22 4.14 -16.69
CA VAL A 62 -19.45 4.76 -16.17
C VAL A 62 -19.19 6.23 -15.84
N GLY A 63 -18.63 6.96 -16.81
CA GLY A 63 -18.48 8.41 -16.76
C GLY A 63 -17.03 8.88 -16.73
N SER A 64 -16.85 10.18 -16.53
CA SER A 64 -15.52 10.78 -16.34
C SER A 64 -15.16 10.71 -14.85
N GLY A 65 -14.00 10.14 -14.53
CA GLY A 65 -13.50 10.05 -13.16
C GLY A 65 -13.76 8.70 -12.47
N ASP A 66 -13.81 7.59 -13.22
CA ASP A 66 -13.89 6.24 -12.67
C ASP A 66 -12.61 5.90 -11.90
N TYR A 67 -12.72 5.27 -10.73
CA TYR A 67 -11.55 4.89 -9.94
C TYR A 67 -11.79 3.67 -9.07
N SER A 68 -10.69 3.00 -8.76
CA SER A 68 -10.64 1.97 -7.73
C SER A 68 -9.27 2.00 -7.07
N GLY A 69 -9.22 1.60 -5.81
CA GLY A 69 -7.96 1.61 -5.09
C GLY A 69 -7.99 0.88 -3.77
N VAL A 70 -6.83 0.87 -3.12
CA VAL A 70 -6.63 0.26 -1.81
C VAL A 70 -5.90 1.17 -0.85
N TYR A 71 -6.17 0.98 0.43
CA TYR A 71 -5.55 1.70 1.53
C TYR A 71 -5.53 0.83 2.79
N TYR A 72 -4.91 1.36 3.84
CA TYR A 72 -5.04 0.81 5.19
C TYR A 72 -5.73 1.83 6.08
N ALA A 73 -6.67 1.38 6.92
CA ALA A 73 -7.41 2.26 7.84
C ALA A 73 -6.49 3.05 8.78
N THR A 74 -5.33 2.46 9.11
CA THR A 74 -4.29 3.14 9.87
C THR A 74 -2.97 3.08 9.11
N SER A 75 -2.24 4.21 9.12
CA SER A 75 -0.89 4.31 8.59
C SER A 75 -0.01 4.99 9.63
N ASN A 76 1.15 4.38 9.90
CA ASN A 76 2.16 4.99 10.76
C ASN A 76 2.86 6.18 10.09
N LEU A 77 2.61 6.44 8.80
CA LEU A 77 3.19 7.59 8.10
C LEU A 77 2.54 8.89 8.53
N SER A 78 1.29 8.86 8.99
CA SER A 78 0.54 10.04 9.38
C SER A 78 1.32 10.89 10.41
N GLY A 79 1.57 12.16 10.09
CA GLY A 79 2.34 13.08 10.92
C GLY A 79 3.87 12.90 10.90
N LYS A 80 4.42 11.86 10.25
CA LYS A 80 5.87 11.71 10.05
C LYS A 80 6.39 12.73 9.06
N LEU A 81 7.68 13.09 9.19
CA LEU A 81 8.38 13.83 8.15
C LEU A 81 8.48 13.00 6.88
N VAL A 82 8.39 13.65 5.73
CA VAL A 82 8.60 12.99 4.43
C VAL A 82 9.99 12.34 4.34
N SER A 83 10.99 12.91 5.01
CA SER A 83 12.34 12.35 5.13
C SER A 83 12.41 11.00 5.87
N ASP A 84 11.42 10.71 6.71
CA ASP A 84 11.43 9.54 7.61
C ASP A 84 10.64 8.37 7.04
N ILE A 85 10.10 8.51 5.83
CA ILE A 85 9.34 7.47 5.16
C ILE A 85 10.30 6.44 4.57
N THR A 86 10.14 5.19 5.03
CA THR A 86 10.94 4.04 4.59
C THR A 86 10.11 2.99 3.86
N GLN A 87 8.78 3.12 3.85
CA GLN A 87 7.84 2.12 3.35
C GLN A 87 6.71 2.79 2.59
N LEU A 88 6.96 3.04 1.30
CA LEU A 88 5.97 3.53 0.36
C LEU A 88 6.19 2.86 -1.00
N SER A 89 5.55 1.71 -1.18
CA SER A 89 5.74 0.86 -2.36
C SER A 89 4.53 -0.02 -2.68
N PHE A 90 4.46 -0.56 -3.88
CA PHE A 90 3.58 -1.67 -4.23
C PHE A 90 4.09 -2.41 -5.48
N ASP A 91 3.69 -3.68 -5.59
CA ASP A 91 3.86 -4.48 -6.80
C ASP A 91 2.57 -4.47 -7.62
N TYR A 92 2.67 -4.55 -8.94
CA TYR A 92 1.51 -4.65 -9.81
C TYR A 92 1.70 -5.53 -11.05
N THR A 93 0.58 -6.06 -11.54
CA THR A 93 0.47 -6.78 -12.82
C THR A 93 -0.84 -6.39 -13.53
N GLY A 94 -1.02 -6.82 -14.77
CA GLY A 94 -2.23 -6.57 -15.56
C GLY A 94 -1.97 -5.69 -16.78
N SER A 95 -2.84 -4.70 -17.00
CA SER A 95 -2.70 -3.71 -18.07
C SER A 95 -1.35 -2.97 -17.99
N ALA A 96 -0.87 -2.47 -19.13
CA ALA A 96 0.29 -1.59 -19.15
C ALA A 96 0.03 -0.37 -18.26
N ALA A 97 1.03 0.05 -17.49
CA ALA A 97 0.90 1.24 -16.66
C ALA A 97 0.80 2.49 -17.52
N THR A 98 -0.02 3.43 -17.06
CA THR A 98 -0.25 4.73 -17.66
C THR A 98 0.36 5.82 -16.78
N ALA A 99 0.38 7.05 -17.27
CA ALA A 99 0.85 8.20 -16.52
C ALA A 99 0.06 8.44 -15.22
N GLY A 100 -1.21 7.99 -15.14
CA GLY A 100 -2.05 8.10 -13.94
C GLY A 100 -2.18 6.81 -13.12
N SER A 101 -1.99 5.62 -13.71
CA SER A 101 -2.42 4.36 -13.09
C SER A 101 -1.53 3.13 -13.34
N PRO A 102 -1.44 2.22 -12.35
CA PRO A 102 -1.76 2.44 -10.94
C PRO A 102 -0.71 3.40 -10.32
N ARG A 103 -1.08 4.13 -9.26
CA ARG A 103 -0.16 5.04 -8.57
C ARG A 103 -0.31 4.99 -7.06
N ILE A 104 0.78 5.29 -6.34
CA ILE A 104 0.71 5.67 -4.92
C ILE A 104 0.34 7.15 -4.83
N SER A 105 -0.50 7.52 -3.87
CA SER A 105 -0.75 8.91 -3.47
C SER A 105 -0.47 9.09 -1.97
N LEU A 106 0.29 10.12 -1.62
CA LEU A 106 0.70 10.46 -0.25
C LEU A 106 0.21 11.88 0.09
N PRO A 107 -0.66 12.05 1.10
CA PRO A 107 -1.14 13.37 1.50
C PRO A 107 -0.05 14.15 2.23
N ILE A 108 0.22 15.38 1.79
CA ILE A 108 1.26 16.25 2.34
C ILE A 108 0.65 17.42 3.10
N ASP A 109 1.24 17.70 4.27
CA ASP A 109 1.02 18.88 5.08
C ASP A 109 2.33 19.70 5.10
N THR A 110 2.28 20.86 4.46
CA THR A 110 3.44 21.77 4.32
C THR A 110 3.55 22.78 5.45
N ASN A 111 2.48 22.97 6.22
CA ASN A 111 2.37 24.01 7.24
C ASN A 111 2.13 23.46 8.66
N ASN A 112 2.12 22.14 8.81
CA ASN A 112 1.97 21.39 10.06
C ASN A 112 0.63 21.69 10.78
N ASN A 113 -0.46 21.88 10.02
CA ASN A 113 -1.81 22.05 10.58
C ASN A 113 -2.63 20.74 10.62
N GLY A 114 -2.04 19.62 10.16
CA GLY A 114 -2.65 18.30 10.09
C GLY A 114 -3.55 18.05 8.88
N THR A 115 -3.74 19.06 8.01
CA THR A 115 -4.60 19.03 6.83
C THR A 115 -3.78 18.80 5.57
N THR A 116 -4.35 18.08 4.60
CA THR A 116 -3.70 17.84 3.32
C THR A 116 -3.71 19.11 2.47
N ASP A 117 -2.54 19.63 2.14
CA ASP A 117 -2.36 20.74 1.19
C ASP A 117 -2.35 20.24 -0.26
N PHE A 118 -1.68 19.10 -0.51
CA PHE A 118 -1.64 18.41 -1.81
C PHE A 118 -1.20 16.95 -1.67
N PHE A 119 -1.25 16.20 -2.76
CA PHE A 119 -0.70 14.85 -2.82
C PHE A 119 0.62 14.81 -3.59
N LEU A 120 1.63 14.14 -3.03
CA LEU A 120 2.68 13.55 -3.85
C LEU A 120 2.16 12.24 -4.44
N PHE A 121 2.58 11.91 -5.65
CA PHE A 121 2.22 10.65 -6.27
C PHE A 121 3.31 10.07 -7.16
N ILE A 122 3.32 8.75 -7.28
CA ILE A 122 4.23 8.00 -8.14
C ILE A 122 3.40 6.99 -8.93
N SER A 123 3.25 7.26 -10.23
CA SER A 123 2.59 6.33 -11.14
C SER A 123 3.54 5.24 -11.58
N ALA A 124 3.03 4.03 -11.77
CA ALA A 124 3.81 2.89 -12.19
C ALA A 124 4.60 3.12 -13.49
N SER A 125 4.03 3.86 -14.45
CA SER A 125 4.74 4.18 -15.70
C SER A 125 6.01 5.02 -15.47
N GLN A 126 6.07 5.73 -14.35
CA GLN A 126 7.17 6.61 -13.96
C GLN A 126 8.26 5.87 -13.17
N CYS A 127 8.11 4.55 -12.99
CA CYS A 127 9.06 3.68 -12.31
C CYS A 127 9.65 2.67 -13.29
N SER A 128 10.81 2.99 -13.88
CA SER A 128 11.51 2.12 -14.85
C SER A 128 10.61 1.61 -15.99
N ASN A 129 9.79 2.50 -16.56
CA ASN A 129 8.80 2.20 -17.61
C ASN A 129 7.77 1.11 -17.23
N GLY A 130 7.34 1.04 -15.96
CA GLY A 130 6.33 0.09 -15.54
C GLY A 130 6.85 -1.33 -15.37
N ALA A 131 8.00 -1.48 -14.71
CA ALA A 131 8.62 -2.77 -14.45
C ALA A 131 7.89 -3.66 -13.41
N GLY A 132 6.63 -3.35 -13.08
CA GLY A 132 5.82 -4.11 -12.12
C GLY A 132 6.04 -3.75 -10.64
N HIS A 133 6.89 -2.77 -10.34
CA HIS A 133 7.22 -2.37 -8.96
C HIS A 133 7.35 -0.85 -8.86
N VAL A 134 6.70 -0.28 -7.85
CA VAL A 134 6.77 1.15 -7.49
C VAL A 134 7.32 1.26 -6.08
N ASP A 135 8.36 2.07 -5.90
CA ASP A 135 9.00 2.30 -4.59
C ASP A 135 9.67 3.67 -4.57
N ILE A 136 9.46 4.45 -3.51
CA ILE A 136 10.07 5.78 -3.31
C ILE A 136 11.60 5.78 -3.31
N HIS A 137 12.24 4.66 -2.95
CA HIS A 137 13.69 4.51 -2.91
C HIS A 137 14.28 3.99 -4.22
N ASN A 138 13.43 3.62 -5.19
CA ASN A 138 13.89 3.27 -6.52
C ASN A 138 14.27 4.56 -7.29
N ALA A 139 15.56 4.72 -7.60
CA ALA A 139 16.07 5.85 -8.36
C ALA A 139 15.49 5.96 -9.79
N GLY A 140 14.89 4.89 -10.31
CA GLY A 140 14.15 4.88 -11.56
C GLY A 140 12.69 5.33 -11.45
N CYS A 141 12.23 5.73 -10.25
CA CYS A 141 10.90 6.30 -10.00
C CYS A 141 10.95 7.83 -9.97
N THR A 142 10.01 8.46 -10.68
CA THR A 142 9.81 9.92 -10.64
C THR A 142 8.55 10.27 -9.86
N VAL A 143 8.67 11.26 -8.97
CA VAL A 143 7.60 11.71 -8.06
C VAL A 143 6.98 13.00 -8.60
N PHE A 144 5.65 13.07 -8.58
CA PHE A 144 4.85 14.21 -9.05
C PHE A 144 3.97 14.73 -7.91
N TRP A 145 3.36 15.90 -8.09
CA TRP A 145 2.47 16.47 -7.07
C TRP A 145 1.32 17.27 -7.67
N THR A 146 0.20 17.33 -6.97
CA THR A 146 -1.04 17.94 -7.50
C THR A 146 -1.03 19.48 -7.49
N ALA A 147 -0.04 20.12 -6.84
CA ALA A 147 0.02 21.57 -6.66
C ALA A 147 1.10 22.29 -7.51
N GLY A 148 1.75 21.62 -8.47
CA GLY A 148 2.83 22.24 -9.24
C GLY A 148 2.95 21.80 -10.70
N PRO A 149 4.04 22.21 -11.37
CA PRO A 149 4.25 21.92 -12.78
C PRO A 149 4.30 20.41 -13.03
N VAL A 150 3.96 20.01 -14.27
CA VAL A 150 3.93 18.59 -14.72
C VAL A 150 5.34 17.97 -14.83
N SER A 151 6.38 18.63 -14.35
CA SER A 151 7.74 18.09 -14.30
C SER A 151 7.96 17.37 -12.97
N GLY A 152 8.12 16.05 -13.03
CA GLY A 152 8.40 15.24 -11.85
C GLY A 152 9.84 15.37 -11.34
N GLU A 153 10.06 14.99 -10.09
CA GLU A 153 11.29 15.17 -9.32
C GLU A 153 11.66 13.87 -8.57
N SER A 154 12.87 13.81 -8.01
CA SER A 154 13.28 12.68 -7.17
C SER A 154 12.62 12.73 -5.78
N TRP A 155 12.49 11.57 -5.11
CA TRP A 155 12.04 11.53 -3.71
C TRP A 155 12.92 12.38 -2.78
N ALA A 156 14.23 12.40 -3.00
CA ALA A 156 15.18 13.17 -2.21
C ALA A 156 14.90 14.68 -2.26
N THR A 157 14.40 15.19 -3.39
CA THR A 157 13.97 16.58 -3.53
C THR A 157 12.85 16.89 -2.52
N PHE A 158 11.81 16.06 -2.49
CA PHE A 158 10.67 16.23 -1.58
C PHE A 158 11.03 16.02 -0.11
N ALA A 159 11.85 15.02 0.19
CA ALA A 159 12.34 14.73 1.54
C ALA A 159 13.10 15.91 2.17
N ALA A 160 13.71 16.79 1.37
CA ALA A 160 14.47 17.93 1.86
C ALA A 160 13.60 19.13 2.32
N HIS A 161 12.30 19.16 2.01
CA HIS A 161 11.44 20.31 2.32
C HIS A 161 11.04 20.42 3.81
N GLY A 162 11.23 19.38 4.61
CA GLY A 162 10.77 19.34 6.01
C GLY A 162 9.24 19.23 6.16
N TRP A 163 8.53 18.90 5.09
CA TRP A 163 7.10 18.64 5.11
C TRP A 163 6.75 17.34 5.84
N LYS A 164 5.48 17.22 6.22
CA LYS A 164 4.94 16.03 6.87
C LYS A 164 3.88 15.36 6.03
N VAL A 165 3.61 14.10 6.35
CA VAL A 165 2.39 13.44 5.90
C VAL A 165 1.22 14.00 6.70
N ALA A 166 0.15 14.41 6.02
CA ALA A 166 -1.03 14.97 6.68
C ALA A 166 -1.74 13.92 7.57
N THR A 167 -2.63 14.39 8.43
CA THR A 167 -3.35 13.54 9.40
C THR A 167 -4.85 13.40 9.15
N ASP A 168 -5.39 14.18 8.21
CA ASP A 168 -6.79 14.15 7.78
C ASP A 168 -7.06 13.11 6.67
N ASN A 169 -6.00 12.59 6.03
CA ASN A 169 -6.06 11.55 5.01
C ASN A 169 -4.99 10.48 5.26
N VAL A 170 -5.19 9.29 4.71
CA VAL A 170 -4.20 8.19 4.70
C VAL A 170 -3.57 8.04 3.32
N PRO A 171 -2.34 7.51 3.21
CA PRO A 171 -1.77 7.13 1.92
C PRO A 171 -2.58 5.99 1.27
N PHE A 172 -2.60 5.95 -0.05
CA PHE A 172 -3.36 4.93 -0.80
C PHE A 172 -2.74 4.62 -2.15
N VAL A 173 -3.10 3.46 -2.71
CA VAL A 173 -2.87 3.11 -4.12
C VAL A 173 -4.17 3.27 -4.88
N ILE A 174 -4.13 3.91 -6.05
CA ILE A 174 -5.31 4.16 -6.89
C ILE A 174 -5.01 3.86 -8.35
N ALA A 175 -6.03 3.43 -9.07
CA ALA A 175 -6.12 3.54 -10.51
C ALA A 175 -7.35 4.38 -10.86
N ASP A 176 -7.19 5.30 -11.80
CA ASP A 176 -8.23 6.19 -12.35
C ASP A 176 -8.12 6.39 -13.88
N ASP A 177 -7.25 5.63 -14.53
CA ASP A 177 -7.25 5.44 -15.99
C ASP A 177 -7.95 4.13 -16.37
N ALA A 178 -8.34 4.01 -17.64
CA ALA A 178 -8.93 2.78 -18.17
C ALA A 178 -7.93 1.62 -18.16
N GLY A 179 -8.29 0.53 -17.50
CA GLY A 179 -7.47 -0.67 -17.42
C GLY A 179 -7.89 -1.62 -16.29
N ILE A 180 -7.14 -2.71 -16.13
CA ILE A 180 -7.27 -3.64 -15.00
C ILE A 180 -5.89 -3.92 -14.46
N TRP A 181 -5.70 -3.69 -13.16
CA TRP A 181 -4.45 -3.98 -12.48
C TRP A 181 -4.69 -4.83 -11.25
N THR A 182 -3.79 -5.76 -10.98
CA THR A 182 -3.72 -6.40 -9.66
C THR A 182 -2.58 -5.76 -8.90
N VAL A 183 -2.88 -5.18 -7.73
CA VAL A 183 -1.88 -4.60 -6.82
C VAL A 183 -1.65 -5.55 -5.65
N SER A 184 -0.40 -5.68 -5.23
CA SER A 184 0.02 -6.60 -4.17
C SER A 184 1.25 -6.05 -3.45
N ASN A 185 1.62 -6.66 -2.31
CA ASN A 185 2.77 -6.21 -1.51
C ASN A 185 2.72 -4.70 -1.24
N VAL A 186 1.52 -4.19 -0.99
CA VAL A 186 1.25 -2.76 -0.81
C VAL A 186 1.88 -2.33 0.51
N GLN A 187 2.74 -1.31 0.49
CA GLN A 187 3.38 -0.68 1.63
C GLN A 187 3.01 0.80 1.67
N LEU A 188 2.23 1.18 2.67
CA LEU A 188 1.69 2.52 2.91
C LEU A 188 1.88 2.91 4.39
N GLY A 189 2.91 2.34 5.03
CA GLY A 189 3.16 2.43 6.47
C GLY A 189 2.13 1.70 7.33
N GLN A 190 1.48 0.66 6.83
CA GLN A 190 0.96 -0.38 7.69
C GLN A 190 2.14 -1.25 8.16
N GLY A 191 2.33 -1.38 9.47
CA GLY A 191 3.43 -2.19 9.99
C GLY A 191 4.51 -1.44 10.78
N GLU A 192 4.17 -0.34 11.47
CA GLU A 192 4.94 0.02 12.68
C GLU A 192 4.06 -0.26 13.91
N ALA A 193 3.71 -1.53 14.11
CA ALA A 193 4.10 -2.06 15.41
C ALA A 193 5.64 -2.08 15.35
N ALA A 194 6.34 -1.54 16.34
CA ALA A 194 7.77 -1.19 16.39
C ALA A 194 8.79 -2.34 16.13
N ASN A 195 8.42 -3.31 15.31
CA ASN A 195 8.87 -4.67 15.25
C ASN A 195 8.57 -5.31 13.89
N VAL A 196 8.09 -4.64 12.82
CA VAL A 196 8.02 -5.33 11.51
C VAL A 196 9.43 -5.43 10.92
N ALA A 197 9.82 -6.59 10.39
CA ALA A 197 11.12 -6.71 9.74
C ALA A 197 11.11 -5.98 8.40
N THR A 198 12.04 -5.05 8.22
CA THR A 198 12.16 -4.22 7.00
C THR A 198 13.50 -4.41 6.31
N ALA A 199 14.52 -4.84 7.05
CA ALA A 199 15.85 -5.04 6.50
C ALA A 199 16.51 -6.34 6.99
N LYS A 200 17.26 -6.98 6.09
CA LYS A 200 18.01 -8.22 6.36
C LYS A 200 18.89 -8.16 7.61
N ASN A 201 19.43 -6.98 7.94
CA ASN A 201 20.31 -6.84 9.10
C ASN A 201 19.55 -6.89 10.43
N GLU A 202 18.28 -6.50 10.47
CA GLU A 202 17.41 -6.56 11.66
C GLU A 202 17.09 -8.00 12.04
N CYS A 203 17.01 -8.88 11.04
CA CYS A 203 16.78 -10.31 11.25
C CYS A 203 17.98 -11.05 11.87
N LYS A 204 19.20 -10.50 11.79
CA LYS A 204 20.43 -11.20 12.18
C LYS A 204 20.62 -11.23 13.70
N LYS A 205 21.41 -12.20 14.19
CA LYS A 205 21.84 -12.29 15.60
C LYS A 205 20.66 -12.33 16.59
N GLY A 206 19.56 -12.97 16.18
CA GLY A 206 18.36 -13.10 17.02
C GLY A 206 17.37 -11.94 16.94
N GLY A 207 17.65 -10.89 16.16
CA GLY A 207 16.73 -9.75 16.04
C GLY A 207 15.36 -10.13 15.46
N TRP A 208 15.29 -11.17 14.61
CA TRP A 208 14.03 -11.72 14.08
C TRP A 208 12.99 -12.13 15.14
N ALA A 209 13.40 -12.46 16.37
CA ALA A 209 12.51 -13.02 17.38
C ALA A 209 11.46 -12.02 17.89
N ASN A 210 11.82 -10.74 17.89
CA ASN A 210 10.90 -9.67 18.24
C ASN A 210 10.26 -9.05 17.00
N LEU A 211 10.62 -9.53 15.80
CA LEU A 211 10.10 -9.00 14.56
C LEU A 211 8.89 -9.78 14.03
N THR A 212 8.04 -9.10 13.26
CA THR A 212 6.84 -9.63 12.62
C THR A 212 6.82 -9.32 11.12
N ARG A 213 6.01 -10.07 10.39
CA ARG A 213 5.61 -9.71 9.01
C ARG A 213 4.60 -8.56 9.06
N ALA A 214 4.33 -7.95 7.90
CA ALA A 214 3.29 -6.93 7.76
C ALA A 214 1.89 -7.41 8.20
N ASN A 215 1.62 -8.72 8.09
CA ASN A 215 0.39 -9.34 8.57
C ASN A 215 0.37 -9.63 10.09
N GLY A 216 1.41 -9.23 10.83
CA GLY A 216 1.55 -9.44 12.27
C GLY A 216 2.08 -10.82 12.68
N SER A 217 2.30 -11.76 11.75
CA SER A 217 2.83 -13.07 12.09
C SER A 217 4.31 -13.03 12.46
N SER A 218 4.70 -13.80 13.47
CA SER A 218 6.10 -13.94 13.88
C SER A 218 6.91 -14.75 12.87
N PHE A 219 8.21 -14.47 12.80
CA PHE A 219 9.14 -15.30 12.04
C PHE A 219 9.46 -16.60 12.79
N LYS A 220 9.66 -17.69 12.04
CA LYS A 220 10.04 -18.99 12.60
C LYS A 220 11.51 -19.04 13.00
N ASN A 221 12.35 -18.32 12.25
CA ASN A 221 13.78 -18.23 12.46
C ASN A 221 14.37 -17.04 11.68
N GLN A 222 15.67 -16.80 11.86
CA GLN A 222 16.41 -15.77 11.13
C GLN A 222 16.30 -15.93 9.60
N GLY A 223 16.35 -17.15 9.07
CA GLY A 223 16.27 -17.40 7.63
C GLY A 223 14.94 -16.96 7.04
N ASP A 224 13.85 -17.25 7.75
CA ASP A 224 12.47 -16.87 7.42
C ASP A 224 12.28 -15.35 7.39
N CYS A 225 12.80 -14.65 8.41
CA CYS A 225 12.83 -13.17 8.43
C CYS A 225 13.65 -12.59 7.27
N ILE A 226 14.84 -13.15 7.01
CA ILE A 226 15.71 -12.70 5.92
C ILE A 226 15.06 -12.96 4.55
N GLN A 227 14.34 -14.07 4.39
CA GLN A 227 13.61 -14.37 3.18
C GLN A 227 12.50 -13.34 2.97
N TYR A 228 11.68 -13.11 3.99
CA TYR A 228 10.61 -12.12 3.95
C TYR A 228 11.10 -10.72 3.55
N VAL A 229 12.17 -10.22 4.14
CA VAL A 229 12.69 -8.88 3.76
C VAL A 229 13.39 -8.84 2.39
N ASN A 230 13.82 -9.98 1.84
CA ASN A 230 14.41 -10.03 0.49
C ASN A 230 13.35 -10.26 -0.60
N THR A 231 12.23 -10.90 -0.27
CA THR A 231 11.27 -11.38 -1.29
C THR A 231 9.81 -10.98 -1.03
N GLY A 232 9.50 -10.36 0.11
CA GLY A 232 8.14 -10.03 0.53
C GLY A 232 7.23 -11.22 0.85
N LYS A 233 7.80 -12.40 1.14
CA LYS A 233 7.08 -13.68 1.30
C LYS A 233 7.44 -14.36 2.60
#